data_AF-T2IZC3-F1
#
_entry.id   AF-T2IZC3-F1
#
_cell.length_a   1.000
_cell.length_b   1.000
_cell.length_c   1.000
_cell.angle_alpha   90.00
_cell.angle_beta   90.00
_cell.angle_gamma   90.00
#
_symmetry.space_group_name_H-M   'P 1'
#
loop_
_entity.id
_entity.type
_entity.pdbx_description
1 polymer ?
#
loop_
_entity_poly.entity_id
_entity_poly.type
_entity_poly.pdbx_seq_one_letter_code
_entity_poly.pdbx_strand_id
1 'polypeptide(L)'
;MIKQLGIAIEKMLTVPDIKVIFINIVTKHQTSELVAQALLDYCQPLVVTSGSEERLPRPTGSNSTRQRPITPSPMENPIEWVIRLPVDDLQPIEESFSGLSVNCFKEMMEAVKKTVALSSQASKRKS
;
A
#
# COMPACT_ATOMS: atom_id res chain seq x y z
N MET A 1 -16.77 -8.20 -1.73
CA MET A 1 -16.21 -7.12 -0.89
C MET A 1 -14.70 -6.99 -1.07
N ILE A 2 -13.91 -8.03 -0.75
CA ILE A 2 -12.43 -8.00 -0.84
C ILE A 2 -11.93 -7.60 -2.24
N LYS A 3 -12.49 -8.15 -3.32
CA LYS A 3 -12.12 -7.74 -4.70
C LYS A 3 -12.34 -6.25 -4.99
N GLN A 4 -13.40 -5.66 -4.45
CA GLN A 4 -13.71 -4.23 -4.67
C GLN A 4 -12.77 -3.34 -3.84
N LEU A 5 -12.41 -3.79 -2.64
CA LEU A 5 -11.40 -3.13 -1.81
C LEU A 5 -10.04 -3.12 -2.52
N GLY A 6 -9.63 -4.25 -3.09
CA GLY A 6 -8.40 -4.35 -3.88
C GLY A 6 -8.35 -3.37 -5.05
N ILE A 7 -9.40 -3.33 -5.88
CA ILE A 7 -9.50 -2.38 -7.00
C ILE A 7 -9.42 -0.92 -6.50
N ALA A 8 -10.04 -0.60 -5.37
CA ALA A 8 -9.97 0.74 -4.80
C ALA A 8 -8.54 1.09 -4.35
N ILE A 9 -7.85 0.15 -3.71
CA ILE A 9 -6.46 0.32 -3.28
C ILE A 9 -5.54 0.50 -4.47
N GLU A 10 -5.61 -0.37 -5.48
CA GLU A 10 -4.83 -0.25 -6.71
C GLU A 10 -5.00 1.13 -7.35
N LYS A 11 -6.24 1.63 -7.45
CA LYS A 11 -6.51 2.97 -7.96
C LYS A 11 -5.89 4.06 -7.08
N MET A 12 -5.97 3.95 -5.76
CA MET A 12 -5.31 4.90 -4.85
C MET A 12 -3.79 4.89 -5.07
N LEU A 13 -3.17 3.73 -5.21
CA LEU A 13 -1.73 3.60 -5.45
C LEU A 13 -1.27 4.22 -6.78
N THR A 14 -2.17 4.42 -7.75
CA THR A 14 -1.85 5.14 -9.00
C THR A 14 -1.87 6.67 -8.87
N VAL A 15 -2.39 7.22 -7.76
CA VAL A 15 -2.48 8.67 -7.56
C VAL A 15 -1.09 9.19 -7.17
N PRO A 16 -0.52 10.15 -7.92
CA PRO A 16 0.79 10.71 -7.61
C PRO A 16 0.76 11.45 -6.28
N ASP A 17 1.91 11.46 -5.60
CA ASP A 17 2.13 12.16 -4.32
C ASP A 17 1.23 11.70 -3.15
N ILE A 18 0.55 10.55 -3.25
CA ILE A 18 -0.04 9.94 -2.06
C ILE A 18 1.06 9.48 -1.11
N LYS A 19 1.00 9.97 0.13
CA LYS A 19 1.98 9.66 1.19
C LYS A 19 1.37 8.87 2.35
N VAL A 20 0.06 9.04 2.56
CA VAL A 20 -0.67 8.39 3.66
C VAL A 20 -1.99 7.87 3.13
N ILE A 21 -2.31 6.60 3.41
CA ILE A 21 -3.62 6.01 3.14
C ILE A 21 -4.27 5.63 4.47
N PHE A 22 -5.47 6.14 4.70
CA PHE A 22 -6.29 5.76 5.85
C PHE A 22 -7.43 4.85 5.41
N ILE A 23 -7.50 3.65 6.00
CA ILE A 23 -8.57 2.69 5.78
C ILE A 23 -9.37 2.51 7.07
N ASN A 24 -10.64 2.91 7.03
CA ASN A 24 -11.57 2.69 8.13
C ASN A 24 -12.44 1.46 7.86
N ILE A 25 -12.24 0.39 8.63
CA ILE A 25 -13.04 -0.82 8.52
C ILE A 25 -14.17 -0.74 9.55
N VAL A 26 -15.40 -0.79 9.06
CA VAL A 26 -16.63 -0.77 9.86
C VAL A 26 -17.42 -2.03 9.57
N THR A 27 -16.99 -3.14 10.16
CA THR A 27 -17.61 -4.45 9.97
C THR A 27 -17.77 -5.19 11.30
N LYS A 28 -18.54 -6.29 11.27
CA LYS A 28 -18.58 -7.25 12.38
C LYS A 28 -17.18 -7.85 12.58
N HIS A 29 -16.86 -8.19 13.83
CA HIS A 29 -15.53 -8.67 14.25
C HIS A 29 -14.93 -9.75 13.32
N GLN A 30 -15.67 -10.84 13.06
CA GLN A 30 -15.26 -11.94 12.16
C GLN A 30 -14.90 -11.50 10.72
N THR A 31 -15.48 -10.40 10.24
CA THR A 31 -15.20 -9.89 8.89
C THR A 31 -13.99 -8.95 8.89
N SER A 32 -13.69 -8.31 10.02
CA SER A 32 -12.58 -7.37 10.14
C SER A 32 -11.22 -8.06 9.98
N GLU A 33 -11.04 -9.26 10.56
CA GLU A 33 -9.83 -10.06 10.42
C GLU A 33 -9.58 -10.49 8.97
N LEU A 34 -10.62 -10.98 8.27
CA LEU A 34 -10.52 -11.36 6.86
C LEU A 34 -10.15 -10.17 5.96
N VAL A 35 -10.65 -8.98 6.29
CA VAL A 35 -10.30 -7.76 5.56
C VAL A 35 -8.87 -7.34 5.86
N ALA A 36 -8.44 -7.41 7.13
CA ALA A 36 -7.06 -7.12 7.51
C ALA A 36 -6.06 -8.05 6.81
N GLN A 37 -6.36 -9.35 6.77
CA GLN A 37 -5.52 -10.33 6.08
C GLN A 37 -5.42 -10.02 4.58
N ALA A 38 -6.54 -9.65 3.95
CA ALA A 38 -6.54 -9.27 2.55
C ALA A 38 -5.78 -7.96 2.27
N LEU A 39 -5.63 -7.08 3.26
CA LEU A 39 -4.88 -5.83 3.12
C LEU A 39 -3.36 -6.06 3.10
N LEU A 40 -2.85 -7.12 3.71
CA LEU A 40 -1.42 -7.45 3.71
C LEU A 40 -0.85 -7.50 2.30
N ASP A 41 -1.56 -8.15 1.38
CA ASP A 41 -1.14 -8.29 -0.02
C ASP A 41 -0.97 -6.93 -0.73
N TYR A 42 -1.71 -5.90 -0.30
CA TYR A 42 -1.63 -4.55 -0.88
C TYR A 42 -0.69 -3.61 -0.13
N CYS A 43 -0.45 -3.86 1.16
CA CYS A 43 0.47 -3.08 1.96
C CYS A 43 1.94 -3.47 1.75
N GLN A 44 2.20 -4.64 1.14
CA GLN A 44 3.54 -5.05 0.77
C GLN A 44 4.16 -4.06 -0.23
N PRO A 45 5.47 -3.77 -0.12
CA PRO A 45 6.16 -3.03 -1.15
C PRO A 45 6.00 -3.81 -2.46
N LEU A 46 5.68 -3.13 -3.56
CA LEU A 46 5.72 -3.73 -4.88
C LEU A 46 7.17 -4.14 -5.18
N VAL A 47 7.56 -5.33 -4.73
CA VAL A 47 8.80 -5.96 -5.16
C VAL A 47 8.54 -6.38 -6.60
N VAL A 48 8.96 -5.53 -7.52
CA VAL A 48 9.06 -5.90 -8.92
C VAL A 48 10.08 -7.04 -8.96
N THR A 49 9.60 -8.28 -8.95
CA THR A 49 10.38 -9.40 -9.46
C THR A 49 10.58 -9.07 -10.93
N SER A 50 11.74 -8.48 -11.22
CA SER A 50 12.20 -8.31 -12.58
C SER A 50 12.21 -9.71 -13.15
N GLY A 51 11.28 -9.97 -14.08
CA GLY A 51 11.13 -11.27 -14.70
C GLY A 51 12.49 -11.74 -15.17
N SER A 52 12.88 -12.89 -14.60
CA SER A 52 13.74 -13.93 -15.15
C SER A 52 14.47 -13.53 -16.43
N GLU A 53 15.80 -13.59 -16.37
CA GLU A 53 16.75 -13.54 -17.48
C GLU A 53 16.28 -14.37 -18.71
N GLU A 54 15.48 -13.78 -19.60
CA GLU A 54 15.27 -14.35 -20.92
C GLU A 54 16.30 -13.74 -21.87
N ARG A 55 17.28 -14.58 -22.17
CA ARG A 55 18.38 -14.37 -23.11
C ARG A 55 17.96 -13.53 -24.33
N LEU A 56 18.71 -12.44 -24.55
CA LEU A 56 18.69 -11.59 -25.73
C LEU A 56 18.51 -12.37 -27.06
N PRO A 57 17.48 -12.08 -27.87
CA PRO A 57 17.54 -12.34 -29.29
C PRO A 57 18.25 -11.17 -29.99
N ARG A 58 19.23 -11.55 -30.81
CA ARG A 58 20.04 -10.71 -31.71
C ARG A 58 19.14 -9.89 -32.67
N PRO A 59 19.55 -8.68 -33.11
CA PRO A 59 18.66 -7.71 -33.73
C PRO A 59 18.48 -7.96 -35.22
N THR A 60 17.22 -8.01 -35.67
CA THR A 60 16.84 -7.66 -37.04
C THR A 60 15.78 -6.57 -36.97
N GLY A 61 16.06 -5.48 -37.67
CA GLY A 61 15.38 -4.21 -37.53
C GLY A 61 13.88 -4.25 -37.83
N SER A 62 13.13 -3.48 -37.06
CA SER A 62 11.90 -2.86 -37.51
C SER A 62 11.55 -1.74 -36.55
N ASN A 63 11.09 -0.62 -37.09
CA ASN A 63 10.74 0.60 -36.37
C ASN A 63 9.64 0.31 -35.35
N SER A 64 10.01 0.09 -34.10
CA SER A 64 9.07 0.02 -32.99
C SER A 64 9.21 1.30 -32.18
N THR A 65 8.15 2.11 -32.25
CA THR A 65 7.93 3.29 -31.41
C THR A 65 8.19 2.90 -29.97
N ARG A 66 9.37 3.23 -29.45
CA ARG A 66 9.76 3.00 -28.05
C ARG A 66 8.75 3.72 -27.15
N GLN A 67 7.71 3.01 -26.73
CA GLN A 67 7.05 3.35 -25.48
C GLN A 67 8.11 3.16 -24.42
N ARG A 68 8.54 4.30 -23.85
CA ARG A 68 9.44 4.34 -22.71
C ARG A 68 8.80 3.44 -21.65
N PRO A 69 9.45 2.34 -21.20
CA PRO A 69 9.02 1.69 -19.99
C PRO A 69 9.05 2.78 -18.92
N ILE A 70 7.89 3.09 -18.35
CA ILE A 70 7.82 3.92 -17.16
C ILE A 70 8.48 3.05 -16.12
N THR A 71 9.79 3.24 -15.89
CA THR A 71 10.48 2.68 -14.75
C THR A 71 9.79 3.27 -13.53
N PRO A 72 9.04 2.51 -12.71
CA PRO A 72 8.66 3.03 -11.43
C PRO A 72 9.96 3.11 -10.63
N SER A 73 10.41 4.33 -10.37
CA SER A 73 11.43 4.58 -9.35
C SER A 73 11.01 3.82 -8.08
N PRO A 74 11.94 3.20 -7.32
CA PRO A 74 11.62 2.85 -5.94
C PRO A 74 10.96 4.09 -5.34
N MET A 75 9.72 3.96 -4.85
CA MET A 75 9.01 5.11 -4.28
C MET A 75 9.95 5.68 -3.21
N GLU A 76 10.51 6.87 -3.46
CA GLU A 76 11.47 7.51 -2.54
C GLU A 76 10.87 7.74 -1.15
N ASN A 77 9.54 7.61 -1.03
CA ASN A 77 8.85 7.54 0.23
C ASN A 77 7.80 6.41 0.17
N PRO A 78 7.94 5.34 0.98
CA PRO A 78 6.90 4.33 1.09
C PRO A 78 5.61 4.98 1.61
N ILE A 79 4.47 4.51 1.11
CA ILE A 79 3.16 4.95 1.61
C ILE A 79 3.02 4.49 3.06
N GLU A 80 2.67 5.43 3.93
CA GLU A 80 2.32 5.15 5.32
C GLU A 80 0.85 4.74 5.39
N TRP A 81 0.57 3.57 5.97
CA TRP A 81 -0.77 3.06 6.11
C TRP A 81 -1.27 3.28 7.53
N VAL A 82 -2.52 3.71 7.64
CA VAL A 82 -3.26 3.76 8.90
C VAL A 82 -4.55 2.97 8.73
N ILE A 83 -4.75 1.96 9.56
CA ILE A 83 -5.90 1.06 9.46
C ILE A 83 -6.66 1.10 10.77
N ARG A 84 -7.94 1.48 10.72
CA ARG A 84 -8.84 1.35 11.87
C ARG A 84 -9.63 0.04 11.77
N LEU A 85 -9.52 -0.80 12.80
CA LEU A 85 -10.10 -2.14 12.90
C LEU A 85 -10.75 -2.32 14.28
N PRO A 86 -12.08 -2.44 14.40
CA PRO A 86 -12.75 -2.68 15.66
C PRO A 86 -12.69 -4.17 16.04
N VAL A 87 -11.48 -4.68 16.26
CA VAL A 87 -11.24 -6.03 16.77
C VAL A 87 -10.86 -5.96 18.25
N ASP A 88 -11.05 -7.07 18.94
CA ASP A 88 -10.73 -7.17 20.37
C ASP A 88 -9.23 -7.32 20.61
N ASP A 89 -8.55 -8.08 19.74
CA ASP A 89 -7.12 -8.26 19.76
C ASP A 89 -6.52 -7.79 18.43
N LEU A 90 -5.72 -6.73 18.49
CA LEU A 90 -5.01 -6.18 17.34
C LEU A 90 -3.63 -6.83 17.16
N GLN A 91 -3.10 -7.47 18.18
CA GLN A 91 -1.71 -7.92 18.21
C GLN A 91 -1.38 -8.91 17.08
N PRO A 92 -2.21 -9.94 16.78
CA PRO A 92 -1.93 -10.87 15.68
C PRO A 92 -1.91 -10.18 14.31
N ILE A 93 -2.75 -9.14 14.15
CA ILE A 93 -2.83 -8.36 12.92
C ILE A 93 -1.58 -7.48 12.79
N GLU A 94 -1.18 -6.80 13.86
CA GLU A 94 0.04 -5.98 13.87
C GLU A 94 1.30 -6.81 13.60
N GLU A 95 1.38 -8.01 14.19
CA GLU A 95 2.46 -8.98 13.92
C GLU A 95 2.50 -9.38 12.44
N SER A 96 1.34 -9.59 11.81
CA SER A 96 1.26 -9.90 10.38
C SER A 96 1.79 -8.78 9.48
N PHE A 97 1.66 -7.52 9.92
CA PHE A 97 2.19 -6.35 9.23
C PHE A 97 3.65 -6.02 9.60
N SER A 98 4.32 -6.85 10.40
CA SER A 98 5.69 -6.59 10.82
C SER A 98 6.63 -6.36 9.62
N GLY A 99 7.39 -5.27 9.67
CA GLY A 99 8.25 -4.84 8.57
C GLY A 99 7.58 -3.96 7.50
N LEU A 100 6.28 -3.69 7.62
CA LEU A 100 5.55 -2.72 6.79
C LEU A 100 5.26 -1.43 7.57
N SER A 101 5.18 -0.30 6.87
CA SER A 101 4.77 1.00 7.43
C SER A 101 3.25 1.04 7.66
N VAL A 102 2.73 0.16 8.51
CA VAL A 102 1.30 0.02 8.81
C VAL A 102 1.05 0.28 10.29
N ASN A 103 0.11 1.19 10.58
CA ASN A 103 -0.30 1.54 11.93
C ASN A 103 -1.76 1.11 12.13
N CYS A 104 -2.00 0.16 13.02
CA CYS A 104 -3.35 -0.34 13.32
C CYS A 104 -3.92 0.33 14.57
N PHE A 105 -5.23 0.60 14.58
CA PHE A 105 -5.91 1.21 15.72
C PHE A 105 -7.32 0.64 15.89
N LYS A 106 -7.75 0.48 17.14
CA LYS A 106 -9.14 0.13 17.47
C LYS A 106 -10.04 1.37 17.38
N GLU A 107 -9.53 2.46 17.95
CA GLU A 107 -10.25 3.71 18.11
C GLU A 107 -10.08 4.64 16.91
N MET A 108 -11.22 5.17 16.44
CA MET A 108 -11.26 6.08 15.29
C MET A 108 -10.40 7.32 15.51
N MET A 109 -10.52 7.93 16.69
CA MET A 109 -9.85 9.20 16.98
C MET A 109 -8.33 9.05 17.00
N GLU A 110 -7.82 7.90 17.41
CA GLU A 110 -6.38 7.62 17.39
C GLU A 110 -5.87 7.45 15.96
N ALA A 111 -6.60 6.69 15.13
CA ALA A 111 -6.30 6.53 13.71
C ALA A 111 -6.27 7.87 12.97
N VAL A 112 -7.26 8.74 13.22
CA VAL A 112 -7.32 10.08 12.61
C VAL A 112 -6.15 10.94 13.08
N LYS A 113 -5.86 11.00 14.39
CA LYS A 113 -4.72 11.76 14.92
C LYS A 113 -3.41 11.32 14.29
N LYS A 114 -3.18 10.01 14.17
CA LYS A 114 -1.99 9.45 13.53
C LYS A 114 -1.90 9.83 12.06
N THR A 115 -2.99 9.73 11.32
CA THR A 115 -3.06 10.12 9.90
C THR A 115 -2.66 11.58 9.70
N VAL A 116 -3.21 12.50 10.51
CA VAL A 116 -2.89 13.94 10.45
C VAL A 116 -1.43 14.21 10.83
N ALA A 117 -0.90 13.51 11.84
CA ALA A 117 0.50 13.64 12.22
C ALA A 117 1.45 13.20 11.09
N LEU A 118 1.16 12.07 10.44
CA LEU A 118 1.94 11.56 9.31
C LEU A 118 1.88 12.50 8.11
N SER A 119 0.69 13.02 7.76
CA SER A 119 0.56 13.96 6.64
C SER A 119 1.33 15.26 6.88
N SER A 120 1.35 15.77 8.12
CA SER A 120 2.08 16.97 8.50
C SER A 120 3.60 16.78 8.44
N GLN A 121 4.10 15.61 8.85
CA GLN A 121 5.52 15.26 8.74
C GLN A 121 5.94 15.10 7.27
N ALA A 122 5.06 14.54 6.46
CA ALA A 122 5.31 14.32 5.04
C ALA A 122 5.41 15.64 4.25
N SER A 123 4.77 16.72 4.72
CA SER A 123 4.92 18.07 4.16
C SER A 123 6.22 18.76 4.57
N LYS A 124 6.74 18.50 5.79
CA LYS A 124 8.00 19.09 6.28
C LYS A 124 9.25 18.58 5.56
N ARG A 125 9.26 17.34 5.06
CA ARG A 125 10.42 16.76 4.34
C ARG A 125 10.67 17.36 2.94
N LYS A 126 9.76 18.19 2.41
CA LYS A 126 9.90 18.87 1.10
C LYS A 126 10.30 20.36 1.21
N SER A 127 10.49 20.90 2.42
CA SER A 127 10.91 22.29 2.66
C SER A 127 12.35 22.36 3.15
#